data_AF-A0A418KRA8-F1
#
_entry.id   AF-A0A418KRA8-F1
#
_cell.length_a   1.000
_cell.length_b   1.000
_cell.length_c   1.000
_cell.angle_alpha   90.00
_cell.angle_beta   90.00
_cell.angle_gamma   90.00
#
_symmetry.space_group_name_H-M   'P 1'
#
loop_
_entity.id
_entity.type
_entity.pdbx_description
1 polymer ?
#
loop_
_entity_poly.entity_id
_entity_poly.type
_entity_poly.pdbx_seq_one_letter_code
_entity_poly.pdbx_strand_id
1 'polypeptide(L)'
;MQTHQYDVVIVGAGGAGMRAALEAGQRVRTAVLTKLYPTRSHTGAAQGGMCAALANVEEDNWEWHTFDTVKGGDFLVDQDAAEVMAKEAIDAVLDLEKMGLPFNRTPDGLIDQRRFGGHTRKHGEAAVRRSCYAADRTGHMILQTLYQQCIKRDVEFFNEFYVLDLLFTEVDGVRRTAGVVAYELATGEIHVFRAKSVVFATGGAGKVYKTTSNAHTLTGDGMAIAFRRGLPLEDMEFFQFHPTGLAGLGILLSEAARGEGAILRNSEGERFMERYAPTLKDLAPRDVVARAMANEVREGRGAGPNKDYVLLDLTHLEPAHIDAKLPDITEFARTYLGVEPYTEPVPVFPTAHYAMGGMPTTIDAEVLADNTHVVPGLYAAGEVACVSVHGANRLGTNSLLDINVFGRRAGIAAAEFAAKAPWVELPDAPSADTEALLEAIRDRADGERVAVLRRELQETMDANAQVFRSEATLKQALSDIHALKARYANVSVQDKGRRFNTDLLEAVELGFLLDLAEVIVVGALERKESRGGHFREDYQNRDDVNYMRHTMAYRSDEGDGVRLDFKPVVVTRYQPMERKF
;
A
#
# COMPACT_ATOMS: atom_id res chain seq x y z
N MET A 1 3.70 18.30 27.57
CA MET A 1 4.14 18.51 26.19
C MET A 1 5.65 18.52 26.18
N GLN A 2 6.27 17.65 25.38
CA GLN A 2 7.72 17.62 25.19
C GLN A 2 8.06 18.09 23.77
N THR A 3 9.20 18.75 23.60
CA THR A 3 9.68 19.18 22.28
C THR A 3 11.03 18.56 21.99
N HIS A 4 11.13 17.95 20.81
CA HIS A 4 12.31 17.28 20.29
C HIS A 4 12.81 18.01 19.04
N GLN A 5 14.11 17.89 18.76
CA GLN A 5 14.71 18.52 17.58
C GLN A 5 15.66 17.54 16.87
N TYR A 6 15.34 17.23 15.61
CA TYR A 6 16.06 16.28 14.75
C TYR A 6 16.24 16.86 13.34
N ASP A 7 17.34 16.59 12.66
CA ASP A 7 17.52 17.07 11.29
C ASP A 7 16.48 16.43 10.37
N VAL A 8 16.27 15.11 10.52
CA VAL A 8 15.30 14.31 9.78
C VAL A 8 14.38 13.58 10.77
N VAL A 9 13.08 13.60 10.48
CA VAL A 9 12.08 12.78 11.18
C VAL A 9 11.41 11.83 10.19
N ILE A 10 11.50 10.52 10.44
CA ILE A 10 10.87 9.49 9.62
C ILE A 10 9.63 8.98 10.36
N VAL A 11 8.49 8.99 9.68
CA VAL A 11 7.20 8.55 10.22
C VAL A 11 6.82 7.21 9.60
N GLY A 12 7.03 6.14 10.35
CA GLY A 12 6.81 4.75 9.94
C GLY A 12 8.10 3.94 9.96
N ALA A 13 8.01 2.71 10.47
CA ALA A 13 9.14 1.78 10.58
C ALA A 13 8.88 0.45 9.82
N GLY A 14 8.12 0.52 8.72
CA GLY A 14 8.07 -0.56 7.74
C GLY A 14 9.36 -0.63 6.91
N GLY A 15 9.36 -1.42 5.83
CA GLY A 15 10.56 -1.56 5.01
C GLY A 15 11.05 -0.23 4.41
N ALA A 16 10.15 0.63 3.94
CA ALA A 16 10.51 1.95 3.38
C ALA A 16 11.13 2.87 4.44
N GLY A 17 10.47 2.99 5.60
CA GLY A 17 10.94 3.85 6.68
C GLY A 17 12.27 3.39 7.28
N MET A 18 12.46 2.09 7.48
CA MET A 18 13.75 1.57 7.94
C MET A 18 14.84 1.71 6.88
N ARG A 19 14.54 1.49 5.59
CA ARG A 19 15.52 1.73 4.53
C ARG A 19 15.92 3.21 4.48
N ALA A 20 14.97 4.13 4.60
CA ALA A 20 15.26 5.57 4.70
C ALA A 20 16.12 5.90 5.93
N ALA A 21 15.82 5.28 7.08
CA ALA A 21 16.57 5.50 8.32
C ALA A 21 18.03 5.03 8.21
N LEU A 22 18.28 3.90 7.53
CA LEU A 22 19.64 3.42 7.29
C LEU A 22 20.49 4.40 6.47
N GLU A 23 19.87 5.09 5.51
CA GLU A 23 20.56 6.07 4.66
C GLU A 23 20.71 7.43 5.34
N ALA A 24 19.65 7.93 5.99
CA ALA A 24 19.64 9.25 6.64
C ALA A 24 20.44 9.26 7.95
N GLY A 25 20.32 8.21 8.77
CA GLY A 25 20.97 8.12 10.08
C GLY A 25 22.50 8.09 10.01
N GLN A 26 23.08 7.76 8.85
CA GLN A 26 24.53 7.83 8.62
C GLN A 26 25.02 9.24 8.26
N ARG A 27 24.10 10.17 7.98
CA ARG A 27 24.41 11.49 7.41
C ARG A 27 24.08 12.62 8.37
N VAL A 28 22.93 12.53 9.05
CA VAL A 28 22.37 13.59 9.90
C VAL A 28 21.60 12.99 11.07
N ARG A 29 21.31 13.80 12.10
CA ARG A 29 20.58 13.33 13.28
C ARG A 29 19.14 12.98 12.91
N THR A 30 18.78 11.71 13.02
CA THR A 30 17.51 11.18 12.52
C THR A 30 16.72 10.48 13.62
N ALA A 31 15.42 10.75 13.72
CA ALA A 31 14.49 10.00 14.56
C ALA A 31 13.51 9.20 13.69
N VAL A 32 13.16 7.99 14.14
CA VAL A 32 12.11 7.17 13.52
C VAL A 32 10.95 6.99 14.48
N LEU A 33 9.79 7.52 14.13
CA LEU A 33 8.55 7.39 14.90
C LEU A 33 7.72 6.28 14.28
N THR A 34 7.16 5.41 15.11
CA THR A 34 6.31 4.33 14.63
C THR A 34 5.23 4.01 15.64
N LYS A 35 3.98 3.88 15.19
CA LYS A 35 2.87 3.49 16.07
C LYS A 35 2.93 2.02 16.53
N LEU A 36 3.82 1.25 15.93
CA LEU A 36 4.08 -0.15 16.25
C LEU A 36 5.55 -0.35 16.62
N TYR A 37 5.86 -1.48 17.24
CA TYR A 37 7.23 -1.98 17.19
C TYR A 37 7.63 -2.27 15.72
N PRO A 38 8.83 -1.89 15.23
CA PRO A 38 9.18 -1.93 13.80
C PRO A 38 8.90 -3.26 13.09
N THR A 39 9.21 -4.39 13.73
CA THR A 39 9.02 -5.74 13.19
C THR A 39 7.56 -6.21 13.15
N ARG A 40 6.61 -5.41 13.64
CA ARG A 40 5.16 -5.64 13.53
C ARG A 40 4.52 -4.91 12.34
N SER A 41 5.31 -4.14 11.59
CA SER A 41 4.84 -3.46 10.37
C SER A 41 4.35 -4.46 9.32
N HIS A 42 3.36 -4.05 8.51
CA HIS A 42 2.71 -4.94 7.54
C HIS A 42 3.66 -5.51 6.46
N THR A 43 4.81 -4.86 6.21
CA THR A 43 5.88 -5.42 5.35
C THR A 43 6.23 -6.86 5.73
N GLY A 44 6.19 -7.20 7.03
CA GLY A 44 6.50 -8.54 7.53
C GLY A 44 5.53 -9.62 7.08
N ALA A 45 4.32 -9.25 6.61
CA ALA A 45 3.32 -10.16 6.08
C ALA A 45 3.47 -10.39 4.55
N ALA A 46 4.38 -9.69 3.87
CA ALA A 46 4.57 -9.90 2.44
C ALA A 46 5.29 -11.24 2.17
N GLN A 47 4.77 -11.99 1.20
CA GLN A 47 5.19 -13.39 0.99
C GLN A 47 6.01 -13.57 -0.29
N GLY A 48 5.41 -13.16 -1.41
CA GLY A 48 5.75 -13.61 -2.77
C GLY A 48 7.17 -13.34 -3.27
N GLY A 49 7.82 -12.26 -2.84
CA GLY A 49 9.18 -11.93 -3.26
C GLY A 49 9.38 -10.46 -3.61
N MET A 50 10.59 -10.15 -4.05
CA MET A 50 11.03 -8.85 -4.57
C MET A 50 11.64 -9.05 -5.96
N CYS A 51 11.10 -8.38 -6.97
CA CYS A 51 11.59 -8.53 -8.35
C CYS A 51 12.91 -7.78 -8.57
N ALA A 52 13.83 -8.41 -9.29
CA ALA A 52 14.99 -7.76 -9.89
C ALA A 52 15.48 -8.59 -11.08
N ALA A 53 15.86 -7.94 -12.17
CA ALA A 53 16.40 -8.61 -13.35
C ALA A 53 17.86 -9.04 -13.15
N LEU A 54 18.10 -9.96 -12.19
CA LEU A 54 19.43 -10.50 -11.88
C LEU A 54 19.96 -11.47 -12.93
N ALA A 55 19.06 -12.08 -13.71
CA ALA A 55 19.37 -13.11 -14.70
C ALA A 55 20.13 -14.33 -14.12
N ASN A 56 19.84 -14.71 -12.87
CA ASN A 56 20.53 -15.83 -12.20
C ASN A 56 20.04 -17.21 -12.66
N VAL A 57 18.80 -17.30 -13.16
CA VAL A 57 18.15 -18.58 -13.55
C VAL A 57 17.80 -18.65 -15.03
N GLU A 58 17.55 -17.51 -15.67
CA GLU A 58 17.35 -17.36 -17.11
C GLU A 58 17.67 -15.92 -17.54
N GLU A 59 17.82 -15.69 -18.84
CA GLU A 59 18.11 -14.36 -19.39
C GLU A 59 16.99 -13.36 -19.04
N ASP A 60 17.38 -12.19 -18.54
CA ASP A 60 16.47 -11.11 -18.18
C ASP A 60 17.18 -9.76 -18.26
N ASN A 61 16.43 -8.66 -18.31
CA ASN A 61 16.98 -7.31 -18.19
C ASN A 61 15.96 -6.32 -17.60
N TRP A 62 16.47 -5.20 -17.10
CA TRP A 62 15.68 -4.15 -16.45
C TRP A 62 14.69 -3.47 -17.41
N GLU A 63 14.95 -3.49 -18.72
CA GLU A 63 14.10 -2.83 -19.71
C GLU A 63 12.81 -3.63 -19.95
N TRP A 64 12.89 -4.96 -19.97
CA TRP A 64 11.71 -5.84 -19.95
C TRP A 64 10.89 -5.66 -18.67
N HIS A 65 11.55 -5.54 -17.52
CA HIS A 65 10.86 -5.25 -16.26
C HIS A 65 10.19 -3.88 -16.25
N THR A 66 10.81 -2.86 -16.87
CA THR A 66 10.20 -1.54 -17.06
C THR A 66 8.94 -1.66 -17.91
N PHE A 67 9.02 -2.36 -19.06
CA PHE A 67 7.87 -2.60 -19.93
C PHE A 67 6.73 -3.33 -19.20
N ASP A 68 7.04 -4.41 -18.48
CA ASP A 68 6.05 -5.16 -17.71
C ASP A 68 5.37 -4.25 -16.69
N THR A 69 6.13 -3.40 -15.99
CA THR A 69 5.60 -2.46 -15.00
C THR A 69 4.66 -1.44 -15.64
N VAL A 70 5.05 -0.84 -16.77
CA VAL A 70 4.23 0.14 -17.49
C VAL A 70 2.96 -0.48 -18.06
N LYS A 71 3.07 -1.65 -18.71
CA LYS A 71 1.90 -2.40 -19.21
C LYS A 71 1.02 -2.88 -18.05
N GLY A 72 1.63 -3.30 -16.94
CA GLY A 72 0.97 -3.83 -15.76
C GLY A 72 0.12 -2.79 -15.03
N GLY A 73 0.65 -1.56 -14.89
CA GLY A 73 -0.09 -0.41 -14.35
C GLY A 73 -1.00 0.29 -15.37
N ASP A 74 -1.27 -0.37 -16.49
CA ASP A 74 -2.23 0.04 -17.52
C ASP A 74 -1.96 1.45 -18.09
N PHE A 75 -0.67 1.74 -18.32
CA PHE A 75 -0.16 2.99 -18.88
C PHE A 75 -0.46 4.25 -18.05
N LEU A 76 -0.88 4.07 -16.80
CA LEU A 76 -0.97 5.14 -15.78
C LEU A 76 0.28 5.17 -14.89
N VAL A 77 1.38 4.59 -15.35
CA VAL A 77 2.66 4.57 -14.65
C VAL A 77 3.51 5.70 -15.20
N ASP A 78 4.10 6.50 -14.32
CA ASP A 78 5.15 7.46 -14.69
C ASP A 78 6.40 6.68 -15.13
N GLN A 79 6.71 6.74 -16.43
CA GLN A 79 7.66 5.81 -17.04
C GLN A 79 9.11 6.05 -16.61
N ASP A 80 9.45 7.28 -16.27
CA ASP A 80 10.72 7.66 -15.65
C ASP A 80 10.87 7.02 -14.27
N ALA A 81 9.82 7.04 -13.45
CA ALA A 81 9.81 6.37 -12.15
C ALA A 81 9.94 4.85 -12.28
N ALA A 82 9.24 4.23 -13.24
CA ALA A 82 9.37 2.80 -13.51
C ALA A 82 10.78 2.42 -14.00
N GLU A 83 11.39 3.25 -14.83
CA GLU A 83 12.75 3.04 -15.33
C GLU A 83 13.78 3.14 -14.20
N VAL A 84 13.66 4.14 -13.33
CA VAL A 84 14.47 4.27 -12.11
C VAL A 84 14.33 3.03 -11.24
N MET A 85 13.09 2.63 -10.93
CA MET A 85 12.82 1.47 -10.08
C MET A 85 13.41 0.18 -10.65
N ALA A 86 13.23 -0.08 -11.95
CA ALA A 86 13.71 -1.30 -12.59
C ALA A 86 15.24 -1.35 -12.70
N LYS A 87 15.89 -0.21 -12.99
CA LYS A 87 17.37 -0.13 -13.02
C LYS A 87 17.99 -0.32 -11.65
N GLU A 88 17.45 0.34 -10.63
CA GLU A 88 17.97 0.27 -9.26
C GLU A 88 17.59 -1.03 -8.54
N ALA A 89 16.69 -1.84 -9.11
CA ALA A 89 16.25 -3.12 -8.53
C ALA A 89 17.39 -4.10 -8.27
N ILE A 90 18.35 -4.16 -9.19
CA ILE A 90 19.50 -5.06 -9.12
C ILE A 90 20.32 -4.73 -7.87
N ASP A 91 20.74 -3.47 -7.74
CA ASP A 91 21.52 -3.02 -6.59
C ASP A 91 20.73 -3.10 -5.28
N ALA A 92 19.43 -2.78 -5.30
CA ALA A 92 18.58 -2.88 -4.12
C ALA A 92 18.49 -4.32 -3.55
N VAL A 93 18.34 -5.32 -4.42
CA VAL A 93 18.33 -6.74 -3.99
C VAL A 93 19.70 -7.18 -3.49
N LEU A 94 20.78 -6.82 -4.19
CA LEU A 94 22.14 -7.16 -3.79
C LEU A 94 22.54 -6.48 -2.48
N ASP A 95 22.08 -5.27 -2.22
CA ASP A 95 22.27 -4.59 -0.94
C ASP A 95 21.62 -5.35 0.22
N LEU A 96 20.38 -5.80 0.05
CA LEU A 96 19.70 -6.62 1.05
C LEU A 96 20.43 -7.94 1.31
N GLU A 97 20.94 -8.59 0.26
CA GLU A 97 21.74 -9.79 0.40
C GLU A 97 23.02 -9.53 1.21
N LYS A 98 23.77 -8.46 0.89
CA LYS A 98 24.97 -8.04 1.64
C LYS A 98 24.66 -7.65 3.09
N MET A 99 23.44 -7.18 3.36
CA MET A 99 22.95 -6.93 4.72
C MET A 99 22.60 -8.21 5.50
N GLY A 100 22.60 -9.37 4.83
CA GLY A 100 22.36 -10.67 5.44
C GLY A 100 20.96 -11.23 5.20
N LEU A 101 20.20 -10.73 4.21
CA LEU A 101 18.89 -11.31 3.88
C LEU A 101 19.08 -12.74 3.34
N PRO A 102 18.43 -13.74 3.96
CA PRO A 102 18.59 -15.15 3.58
C PRO A 102 17.70 -15.54 2.38
N PHE A 103 18.02 -15.01 1.19
CA PHE A 103 17.37 -15.47 -0.04
C PHE A 103 17.60 -16.97 -0.28
N ASN A 104 16.62 -17.64 -0.87
CA ASN A 104 16.79 -18.99 -1.41
C ASN A 104 17.90 -19.00 -2.46
N ARG A 105 18.57 -20.15 -2.57
CA ARG A 105 19.77 -20.30 -3.40
C ARG A 105 19.56 -21.26 -4.55
N THR A 106 20.15 -20.94 -5.69
CA THR A 106 20.35 -21.88 -6.80
C THR A 106 21.40 -22.93 -6.42
N PRO A 107 21.56 -24.04 -7.17
CA PRO A 107 22.63 -25.01 -6.94
C PRO A 107 24.03 -24.38 -6.94
N ASP A 108 24.24 -23.30 -7.69
CA ASP A 108 25.50 -22.57 -7.79
C ASP A 108 25.69 -21.51 -6.69
N GLY A 109 24.75 -21.40 -5.74
CA GLY A 109 24.83 -20.47 -4.60
C GLY A 109 24.36 -19.04 -4.89
N LEU A 110 23.84 -18.75 -6.08
CA LEU A 110 23.25 -17.46 -6.43
C LEU A 110 21.84 -17.31 -5.83
N ILE A 111 21.28 -16.10 -5.85
CA ILE A 111 19.88 -15.85 -5.44
C ILE A 111 18.94 -16.55 -6.42
N ASP A 112 18.08 -17.43 -5.93
CA ASP A 112 17.06 -18.11 -6.73
C ASP A 112 15.88 -17.18 -7.06
N GLN A 113 15.27 -17.40 -8.22
CA GLN A 113 14.18 -16.57 -8.73
C GLN A 113 13.02 -17.44 -9.26
N ARG A 114 11.79 -17.03 -8.95
CA ARG A 114 10.56 -17.71 -9.41
C ARG A 114 9.72 -16.84 -10.33
N ARG A 115 8.77 -17.48 -11.02
CA ARG A 115 7.75 -16.80 -11.82
C ARG A 115 6.76 -16.08 -10.90
N PHE A 116 6.21 -14.99 -11.39
CA PHE A 116 5.15 -14.23 -10.73
C PHE A 116 4.25 -13.60 -11.79
N GLY A 117 3.00 -13.28 -11.47
CA GLY A 117 2.03 -12.81 -12.46
C GLY A 117 2.44 -11.49 -13.11
N GLY A 118 2.22 -11.42 -14.42
CA GLY A 118 2.53 -10.24 -15.24
C GLY A 118 4.01 -9.98 -15.54
N HIS A 119 4.94 -10.84 -15.10
CA HIS A 119 6.37 -10.75 -15.45
C HIS A 119 6.66 -11.53 -16.73
N THR A 120 7.22 -10.86 -17.73
CA THR A 120 7.53 -11.44 -19.04
C THR A 120 8.92 -11.09 -19.56
N ARG A 121 9.43 -11.90 -20.49
CA ARG A 121 10.63 -11.63 -21.30
C ARG A 121 10.25 -11.06 -22.65
N LYS A 122 11.17 -10.33 -23.28
CA LYS A 122 11.04 -9.79 -24.65
C LYS A 122 9.69 -9.08 -24.88
N HIS A 123 9.36 -8.14 -23.99
CA HIS A 123 8.17 -7.28 -24.12
C HIS A 123 6.83 -8.02 -24.23
N GLY A 124 6.64 -9.09 -23.44
CA GLY A 124 5.36 -9.81 -23.39
C GLY A 124 5.36 -11.19 -24.04
N GLU A 125 6.49 -11.71 -24.52
CA GLU A 125 6.54 -12.96 -25.28
C GLU A 125 6.21 -14.20 -24.42
N ALA A 126 6.81 -14.30 -23.23
CA ALA A 126 6.62 -15.45 -22.33
C ALA A 126 6.92 -15.07 -20.88
N ALA A 127 6.39 -15.84 -19.93
CA ALA A 127 6.65 -15.65 -18.50
C ALA A 127 8.15 -15.79 -18.16
N VAL A 128 8.63 -14.97 -17.22
CA VAL A 128 10.04 -14.96 -16.77
C VAL A 128 10.15 -15.04 -15.24
N ARG A 129 11.27 -15.58 -14.76
CA ARG A 129 11.62 -15.77 -13.35
C ARG A 129 12.44 -14.59 -12.84
N ARG A 130 11.75 -13.60 -12.29
CA ARG A 130 12.35 -12.35 -11.79
C ARG A 130 12.21 -12.14 -10.28
N SER A 131 11.29 -12.87 -9.65
CA SER A 131 10.97 -12.69 -8.23
C SER A 131 12.01 -13.40 -7.35
N CYS A 132 12.90 -12.63 -6.73
CA CYS A 132 13.81 -13.10 -5.68
C CYS A 132 13.01 -13.35 -4.40
N TYR A 133 13.28 -14.45 -3.69
CA TYR A 133 12.42 -14.86 -2.58
C TYR A 133 13.16 -15.56 -1.44
N ALA A 134 12.55 -15.52 -0.25
CA ALA A 134 12.91 -16.33 0.91
C ALA A 134 11.67 -17.12 1.34
N ALA A 135 11.56 -18.36 0.86
CA ALA A 135 10.36 -19.20 0.86
C ALA A 135 9.12 -18.39 0.43
N ASP A 136 8.05 -18.41 1.19
CA ASP A 136 6.87 -17.56 1.05
C ASP A 136 6.77 -16.53 2.18
N ARG A 137 7.91 -16.06 2.70
CA ARG A 137 8.03 -15.10 3.81
C ARG A 137 9.06 -13.99 3.56
N THR A 138 9.19 -13.58 2.30
CA THR A 138 10.24 -12.64 1.87
C THR A 138 10.15 -11.30 2.62
N GLY A 139 8.95 -10.78 2.82
CA GLY A 139 8.71 -9.55 3.57
C GLY A 139 9.11 -9.63 5.03
N HIS A 140 8.85 -10.77 5.69
CA HIS A 140 9.34 -11.05 7.05
C HIS A 140 10.87 -10.93 7.09
N MET A 141 11.57 -11.58 6.15
CA MET A 141 13.03 -11.56 6.11
C MET A 141 13.58 -10.16 5.81
N ILE A 142 13.00 -9.43 4.86
CA ILE A 142 13.36 -8.02 4.58
C ILE A 142 13.22 -7.18 5.86
N LEU A 143 12.07 -7.27 6.53
CA LEU A 143 11.79 -6.46 7.71
C LEU A 143 12.76 -6.77 8.87
N GLN A 144 13.05 -8.05 9.11
CA GLN A 144 14.03 -8.47 10.13
C GLN A 144 15.44 -8.00 9.77
N THR A 145 15.89 -8.19 8.52
CA THR A 145 17.20 -7.74 8.08
C THR A 145 17.37 -6.24 8.23
N LEU A 146 16.41 -5.44 7.75
CA LEU A 146 16.46 -3.97 7.88
C LEU A 146 16.47 -3.54 9.35
N TYR A 147 15.63 -4.14 10.20
CA TYR A 147 15.62 -3.83 11.62
C TYR A 147 16.96 -4.14 12.30
N GLN A 148 17.55 -5.31 12.05
CA GLN A 148 18.87 -5.67 12.56
C GLN A 148 19.96 -4.69 12.08
N GLN A 149 19.88 -4.23 10.83
CA GLN A 149 20.78 -3.22 10.30
C GLN A 149 20.60 -1.84 10.94
N CYS A 150 19.37 -1.49 11.34
CA CYS A 150 19.07 -0.26 12.09
C CYS A 150 19.65 -0.34 13.51
N ILE A 151 19.48 -1.48 14.20
CA ILE A 151 20.11 -1.71 15.51
C ILE A 151 21.63 -1.65 15.41
N LYS A 152 22.23 -2.27 14.39
CA LYS A 152 23.69 -2.21 14.14
C LYS A 152 24.21 -0.76 13.96
N ARG A 153 23.35 0.16 13.54
CA ARG A 153 23.69 1.57 13.27
C ARG A 153 23.13 2.52 14.32
N ASP A 154 22.68 2.01 15.45
CA ASP A 154 22.13 2.80 16.57
C ASP A 154 21.04 3.80 16.12
N VAL A 155 20.17 3.38 15.19
CA VAL A 155 19.03 4.21 14.77
C VAL A 155 18.11 4.47 15.97
N GLU A 156 17.76 5.74 16.18
CA GLU A 156 16.91 6.16 17.28
C GLU A 156 15.42 5.96 16.95
N PHE A 157 14.77 5.05 17.68
CA PHE A 157 13.36 4.73 17.52
C PHE A 157 12.51 5.28 18.66
N PHE A 158 11.40 5.91 18.28
CA PHE A 158 10.27 6.26 19.13
C PHE A 158 9.14 5.26 18.84
N ASN A 159 9.17 4.13 19.56
CA ASN A 159 8.22 3.04 19.39
C ASN A 159 6.89 3.36 20.06
N GLU A 160 5.78 3.01 19.40
CA GLU A 160 4.41 3.26 19.84
C GLU A 160 4.08 4.77 19.95
N PHE A 161 4.65 5.57 19.05
CA PHE A 161 4.34 6.98 18.85
C PHE A 161 3.44 7.15 17.63
N TYR A 162 2.21 7.61 17.87
CA TYR A 162 1.22 7.88 16.83
C TYR A 162 1.41 9.30 16.33
N VAL A 163 1.90 9.48 15.11
CA VAL A 163 1.94 10.81 14.48
C VAL A 163 0.53 11.17 14.06
N LEU A 164 0.03 12.31 14.54
CA LEU A 164 -1.36 12.76 14.33
C LEU A 164 -1.43 14.05 13.50
N ASP A 165 -0.28 14.68 13.26
CA ASP A 165 -0.25 15.98 12.59
C ASP A 165 1.10 16.28 11.92
N LEU A 166 1.04 17.10 10.88
CA LEU A 166 2.18 17.61 10.11
C LEU A 166 2.23 19.13 10.21
N LEU A 167 3.38 19.65 10.62
CA LEU A 167 3.58 21.07 10.88
C LEU A 167 4.23 21.75 9.69
N PHE A 168 3.67 22.91 9.35
CA PHE A 168 4.20 23.80 8.33
C PHE A 168 4.41 25.19 8.91
N THR A 169 5.33 25.92 8.30
CA THR A 169 5.51 27.35 8.52
C THR A 169 5.77 28.03 7.19
N GLU A 170 5.42 29.31 7.08
CA GLU A 170 5.63 30.08 5.85
C GLU A 170 6.95 30.85 5.96
N VAL A 171 7.84 30.65 4.99
CA VAL A 171 9.11 31.36 4.88
C VAL A 171 9.20 31.94 3.49
N ASP A 172 9.25 33.28 3.41
CA ASP A 172 9.30 34.03 2.15
C ASP A 172 8.15 33.68 1.17
N GLY A 173 6.93 33.49 1.70
CA GLY A 173 5.76 33.11 0.90
C GLY A 173 5.73 31.63 0.50
N VAL A 174 6.69 30.82 0.96
CA VAL A 174 6.77 29.39 0.67
C VAL A 174 6.46 28.58 1.91
N ARG A 175 5.47 27.69 1.80
CA ARG A 175 5.13 26.73 2.84
C ARG A 175 6.23 25.69 3.00
N ARG A 176 6.87 25.63 4.16
CA ARG A 176 7.96 24.69 4.47
C ARG A 176 7.59 23.76 5.61
N THR A 177 8.10 22.55 5.55
CA THR A 177 7.95 21.56 6.62
C THR A 177 8.68 22.02 7.88
N ALA A 178 8.01 21.95 9.03
CA ALA A 178 8.56 22.35 10.33
C ALA A 178 8.70 21.18 11.32
N GLY A 179 8.00 20.07 11.08
CA GLY A 179 8.02 18.91 11.99
C GLY A 179 6.69 18.15 12.03
N VAL A 180 6.50 17.34 13.07
CA VAL A 180 5.28 16.56 13.30
C VAL A 180 4.85 16.61 14.76
N VAL A 181 3.57 16.33 15.02
CA VAL A 181 3.02 16.14 16.37
C VAL A 181 2.70 14.66 16.55
N ALA A 182 3.14 14.09 17.67
CA ALA A 182 2.92 12.70 17.99
C ALA A 182 2.34 12.50 19.39
N TYR A 183 1.55 11.45 19.54
CA TYR A 183 1.01 10.95 20.79
C TYR A 183 1.79 9.70 21.22
N GLU A 184 2.41 9.73 22.39
CA GLU A 184 3.08 8.57 22.97
C GLU A 184 2.03 7.65 23.60
N LEU A 185 1.83 6.44 23.04
CA LEU A 185 0.82 5.51 23.51
C LEU A 185 0.99 5.16 24.99
N ALA A 186 2.23 4.95 25.43
CA ALA A 186 2.53 4.43 26.76
C ALA A 186 2.11 5.39 27.89
N THR A 187 2.24 6.69 27.66
CA THR A 187 2.03 7.73 28.69
C THR A 187 0.79 8.57 28.41
N GLY A 188 0.39 8.70 27.15
CA GLY A 188 -0.60 9.63 26.66
C GLY A 188 -0.09 11.08 26.56
N GLU A 189 1.23 11.27 26.58
CA GLU A 189 1.85 12.58 26.38
C GLU A 189 1.91 12.96 24.90
N ILE A 190 1.84 14.27 24.64
CA ILE A 190 2.00 14.83 23.31
C ILE A 190 3.41 15.38 23.16
N HIS A 191 4.01 15.04 22.03
CA HIS A 191 5.37 15.37 21.65
C HIS A 191 5.38 16.13 20.33
N VAL A 192 6.15 17.21 20.28
CA VAL A 192 6.38 17.98 19.05
C VAL A 192 7.80 17.67 18.59
N PHE A 193 7.93 17.12 17.38
CA PHE A 193 9.22 16.82 16.77
C PHE A 193 9.52 17.87 15.71
N ARG A 194 10.32 18.88 16.06
CA ARG A 194 10.83 19.87 15.10
C ARG A 194 11.83 19.21 14.18
N ALA A 195 11.63 19.37 12.87
CA ALA A 195 12.51 18.80 11.86
C ALA A 195 12.75 19.74 10.69
N LYS A 196 13.93 19.63 10.06
CA LYS A 196 14.19 20.30 8.78
C LYS A 196 13.56 19.53 7.63
N SER A 197 13.53 18.21 7.71
CA SER A 197 12.78 17.37 6.79
C SER A 197 12.04 16.23 7.48
N VAL A 198 10.92 15.83 6.87
CA VAL A 198 10.05 14.75 7.32
C VAL A 198 9.86 13.76 6.18
N VAL A 199 9.97 12.46 6.47
CA VAL A 199 9.69 11.36 5.52
C VAL A 199 8.49 10.57 6.00
N PHE A 200 7.40 10.54 5.24
CA PHE A 200 6.28 9.64 5.49
C PHE A 200 6.54 8.25 4.88
N ALA A 201 6.40 7.22 5.69
CA ALA A 201 6.53 5.81 5.32
C ALA A 201 5.49 4.94 6.07
N THR A 202 4.26 5.44 6.17
CA THR A 202 3.20 4.93 7.06
C THR A 202 2.39 3.77 6.51
N GLY A 203 2.62 3.37 5.25
CA GLY A 203 1.89 2.27 4.60
C GLY A 203 0.54 2.70 4.02
N GLY A 204 -0.26 1.73 3.58
CA GLY A 204 -1.54 1.96 2.92
C GLY A 204 -2.76 2.10 3.85
N ALA A 205 -3.94 2.06 3.24
CA ALA A 205 -5.23 2.33 3.88
C ALA A 205 -6.25 1.19 3.72
N GLY A 206 -5.80 -0.07 3.66
CA GLY A 206 -6.68 -1.20 3.35
C GLY A 206 -7.80 -1.47 4.37
N LYS A 207 -7.77 -0.88 5.56
CA LYS A 207 -8.83 -1.02 6.57
C LYS A 207 -10.07 -0.17 6.32
N VAL A 208 -10.14 0.56 5.20
CA VAL A 208 -11.40 1.12 4.69
C VAL A 208 -12.36 0.01 4.21
N TYR A 209 -11.84 -1.15 3.85
CA TYR A 209 -12.60 -2.31 3.39
C TYR A 209 -12.84 -3.33 4.51
N LYS A 210 -13.96 -4.06 4.44
CA LYS A 210 -14.28 -5.13 5.39
C LYS A 210 -13.37 -6.33 5.17
N THR A 211 -13.25 -6.80 3.93
CA THR A 211 -12.41 -7.94 3.57
C THR A 211 -11.11 -7.44 2.98
N THR A 212 -10.05 -7.49 3.79
CA THR A 212 -8.74 -6.97 3.42
C THR A 212 -7.63 -7.87 3.94
N SER A 213 -6.55 -8.03 3.17
CA SER A 213 -5.34 -8.70 3.63
C SER A 213 -4.48 -7.83 4.55
N ASN A 214 -4.84 -6.56 4.67
CA ASN A 214 -4.07 -5.56 5.41
C ASN A 214 -4.17 -5.81 6.92
N ALA A 215 -3.08 -5.53 7.64
CA ALA A 215 -3.07 -5.55 9.10
C ALA A 215 -4.09 -4.53 9.66
N HIS A 216 -4.56 -4.75 10.89
CA HIS A 216 -5.49 -3.82 11.57
C HIS A 216 -4.97 -2.38 11.65
N THR A 217 -3.66 -2.20 11.57
CA THR A 217 -2.96 -0.92 11.69
C THR A 217 -2.80 -0.15 10.39
N LEU A 218 -3.23 -0.68 9.23
CA LEU A 218 -3.15 0.02 7.94
C LEU A 218 -4.40 0.86 7.69
N THR A 219 -4.42 2.00 8.36
CA THR A 219 -5.51 2.97 8.45
C THR A 219 -5.27 4.25 7.63
N GLY A 220 -4.16 4.32 6.90
CA GLY A 220 -3.86 5.43 5.98
C GLY A 220 -3.46 6.74 6.65
N ASP A 221 -2.97 6.72 7.89
CA ASP A 221 -2.75 7.90 8.72
C ASP A 221 -1.93 9.00 8.02
N GLY A 222 -0.82 8.63 7.37
CA GLY A 222 0.02 9.62 6.68
C GLY A 222 -0.68 10.30 5.51
N MET A 223 -1.45 9.54 4.72
CA MET A 223 -2.27 10.09 3.64
C MET A 223 -3.32 11.06 4.20
N ALA A 224 -4.02 10.66 5.27
CA ALA A 224 -5.06 11.48 5.86
C ALA A 224 -4.50 12.75 6.53
N ILE A 225 -3.33 12.68 7.17
CA ILE A 225 -2.64 13.84 7.75
C ILE A 225 -2.25 14.84 6.67
N ALA A 226 -1.64 14.36 5.58
CA ALA A 226 -1.28 15.20 4.44
C ALA A 226 -2.52 15.88 3.84
N PHE A 227 -3.58 15.11 3.61
CA PHE A 227 -4.86 15.59 3.08
C PHE A 227 -5.52 16.63 3.99
N ARG A 228 -5.54 16.40 5.30
CA ARG A 228 -6.08 17.35 6.30
C ARG A 228 -5.30 18.66 6.36
N ARG A 229 -4.01 18.61 6.04
CA ARG A 229 -3.15 19.79 5.88
C ARG A 229 -3.18 20.37 4.46
N GLY A 230 -4.14 19.97 3.63
CA GLY A 230 -4.40 20.59 2.32
C GLY A 230 -3.44 20.14 1.22
N LEU A 231 -2.65 19.08 1.44
CA LEU A 231 -1.88 18.47 0.36
C LEU A 231 -2.76 17.51 -0.46
N PRO A 232 -2.47 17.33 -1.75
CA PRO A 232 -3.21 16.39 -2.57
C PRO A 232 -2.92 14.94 -2.20
N LEU A 233 -3.88 14.07 -2.50
CA LEU A 233 -3.67 12.64 -2.68
C LEU A 233 -3.88 12.28 -4.15
N GLU A 234 -3.03 11.43 -4.69
CA GLU A 234 -3.03 11.00 -6.09
C GLU A 234 -3.62 9.60 -6.23
N ASP A 235 -4.47 9.37 -7.24
CA ASP A 235 -4.89 8.04 -7.71
C ASP A 235 -5.56 7.12 -6.66
N MET A 236 -6.21 7.70 -5.66
CA MET A 236 -6.80 6.97 -4.53
C MET A 236 -7.90 5.99 -4.95
N GLU A 237 -8.59 6.20 -6.08
CA GLU A 237 -9.61 5.28 -6.59
C GLU A 237 -9.06 3.93 -7.05
N PHE A 238 -7.75 3.86 -7.30
CA PHE A 238 -7.06 2.64 -7.70
C PHE A 238 -6.66 1.83 -6.47
N PHE A 239 -7.56 0.92 -6.09
CA PHE A 239 -7.31 -0.11 -5.08
C PHE A 239 -7.10 -1.47 -5.74
N GLN A 240 -6.04 -2.18 -5.38
CA GLN A 240 -5.83 -3.53 -5.87
C GLN A 240 -6.54 -4.54 -4.97
N PHE A 241 -7.31 -5.41 -5.60
CA PHE A 241 -7.86 -6.60 -4.99
C PHE A 241 -6.98 -7.80 -5.33
N HIS A 242 -6.34 -8.40 -4.33
CA HIS A 242 -5.55 -9.60 -4.55
C HIS A 242 -6.49 -10.79 -4.81
N PRO A 243 -6.25 -11.60 -5.85
CA PRO A 243 -7.16 -12.69 -6.21
C PRO A 243 -7.38 -13.69 -5.08
N THR A 244 -6.30 -14.15 -4.45
CA THR A 244 -6.31 -15.28 -3.52
C THR A 244 -6.22 -14.84 -2.06
N GLY A 245 -7.24 -14.16 -1.54
CA GLY A 245 -7.46 -14.04 -0.10
C GLY A 245 -8.29 -15.21 0.42
N LEU A 246 -8.03 -15.72 1.62
CA LEU A 246 -8.88 -16.73 2.26
C LEU A 246 -10.32 -16.20 2.31
N ALA A 247 -11.26 -16.97 1.76
CA ALA A 247 -12.66 -16.55 1.66
C ALA A 247 -13.21 -16.17 3.05
N GLY A 248 -13.90 -15.03 3.13
CA GLY A 248 -14.46 -14.47 4.36
C GLY A 248 -13.46 -13.75 5.29
N LEU A 249 -12.21 -14.24 5.41
CA LEU A 249 -11.20 -13.67 6.32
C LEU A 249 -10.28 -12.65 5.64
N GLY A 250 -10.02 -12.79 4.34
CA GLY A 250 -9.16 -11.90 3.56
C GLY A 250 -7.65 -12.11 3.73
N ILE A 251 -7.20 -13.07 4.56
CA ILE A 251 -5.78 -13.40 4.76
C ILE A 251 -5.15 -13.79 3.42
N LEU A 252 -3.99 -13.22 3.12
CA LEU A 252 -3.31 -13.45 1.85
C LEU A 252 -2.82 -14.90 1.72
N LEU A 253 -3.19 -15.56 0.62
CA LEU A 253 -2.42 -16.67 0.07
C LEU A 253 -1.61 -16.16 -1.13
N SER A 254 -0.29 -16.24 -0.99
CA SER A 254 0.67 -15.74 -1.97
C SER A 254 0.35 -16.19 -3.39
N GLU A 255 0.43 -15.26 -4.32
CA GLU A 255 0.42 -15.55 -5.75
C GLU A 255 1.55 -16.49 -6.20
N ALA A 256 2.59 -16.64 -5.38
CA ALA A 256 3.58 -17.68 -5.55
C ALA A 256 2.95 -19.07 -5.71
N ALA A 257 1.83 -19.38 -5.05
CA ALA A 257 1.13 -20.65 -5.23
C ALA A 257 0.81 -20.93 -6.72
N ARG A 258 0.28 -19.92 -7.42
CA ARG A 258 -0.01 -19.99 -8.86
C ARG A 258 1.28 -20.02 -9.70
N GLY A 259 2.33 -19.34 -9.24
CA GLY A 259 3.68 -19.41 -9.82
C GLY A 259 4.31 -20.81 -9.75
N GLU A 260 4.02 -21.57 -8.70
CA GLU A 260 4.45 -22.96 -8.49
C GLU A 260 3.48 -23.99 -9.10
N GLY A 261 2.35 -23.54 -9.68
CA GLY A 261 1.45 -24.39 -10.47
C GLY A 261 0.02 -24.53 -9.94
N ALA A 262 -0.34 -23.90 -8.81
CA ALA A 262 -1.70 -23.94 -8.30
C ALA A 262 -2.73 -23.40 -9.30
N ILE A 263 -3.92 -24.01 -9.31
CA ILE A 263 -4.96 -23.77 -10.32
C ILE A 263 -6.20 -23.18 -9.65
N LEU A 264 -6.81 -22.15 -10.25
CA LEU A 264 -8.13 -21.66 -9.81
C LEU A 264 -9.25 -22.50 -10.44
N ARG A 265 -10.18 -22.98 -9.60
CA ARG A 265 -11.35 -23.76 -10.01
C ARG A 265 -12.66 -23.16 -9.51
N ASN A 266 -13.69 -23.22 -10.34
CA ASN A 266 -15.06 -22.91 -9.91
C ASN A 266 -15.74 -24.16 -9.31
N SER A 267 -17.03 -24.06 -8.96
CA SER A 267 -17.76 -25.19 -8.36
C SER A 267 -18.03 -26.38 -9.28
N GLU A 268 -17.84 -26.21 -10.58
CA GLU A 268 -17.96 -27.29 -11.57
C GLU A 268 -16.62 -28.02 -11.77
N GLY A 269 -15.56 -27.59 -11.07
CA GLY A 269 -14.20 -28.10 -11.21
C GLY A 269 -13.44 -27.52 -12.41
N GLU A 270 -14.05 -26.57 -13.14
CA GLU A 270 -13.47 -25.94 -14.33
C GLU A 270 -12.27 -25.05 -13.96
N ARG A 271 -11.17 -25.19 -14.70
CA ARG A 271 -10.08 -24.20 -14.71
C ARG A 271 -10.49 -22.97 -15.53
N PHE A 272 -11.35 -22.15 -14.96
CA PHE A 272 -12.03 -21.06 -15.67
C PHE A 272 -11.07 -20.00 -16.24
N MET A 273 -9.87 -19.82 -15.67
CA MET A 273 -8.90 -18.83 -16.17
C MET A 273 -8.44 -19.09 -17.61
N GLU A 274 -8.55 -20.32 -18.14
CA GLU A 274 -8.27 -20.61 -19.55
C GLU A 274 -9.26 -19.92 -20.51
N ARG A 275 -10.48 -19.61 -20.04
CA ARG A 275 -11.47 -18.82 -20.79
C ARG A 275 -11.17 -17.32 -20.75
N TYR A 276 -10.75 -16.80 -19.60
CA TYR A 276 -10.55 -15.36 -19.39
C TYR A 276 -9.18 -14.84 -19.85
N ALA A 277 -8.12 -15.64 -19.73
CA ALA A 277 -6.77 -15.28 -20.14
C ALA A 277 -6.04 -16.49 -20.75
N PRO A 278 -6.27 -16.82 -22.03
CA PRO A 278 -5.80 -18.08 -22.63
C PRO A 278 -4.27 -18.26 -22.60
N THR A 279 -3.50 -17.17 -22.62
CA THR A 279 -2.03 -17.22 -22.66
C THR A 279 -1.43 -17.37 -21.26
N LEU A 280 -1.77 -16.47 -20.34
CA LEU A 280 -1.20 -16.46 -18.98
C LEU A 280 -2.00 -17.27 -17.94
N LYS A 281 -3.28 -17.54 -18.18
CA LYS A 281 -4.17 -18.30 -17.30
C LYS A 281 -4.16 -17.73 -15.87
N ASP A 282 -3.87 -18.54 -14.86
CA ASP A 282 -3.81 -18.15 -13.44
C ASP A 282 -2.69 -17.12 -13.12
N LEU A 283 -1.74 -16.92 -14.03
CA LEU A 283 -0.66 -15.93 -13.95
C LEU A 283 -0.97 -14.61 -14.67
N ALA A 284 -2.20 -14.44 -15.15
CA ALA A 284 -2.67 -13.14 -15.65
C ALA A 284 -2.59 -12.07 -14.53
N PRO A 285 -2.57 -10.77 -14.89
CA PRO A 285 -2.55 -9.70 -13.91
C PRO A 285 -3.70 -9.77 -12.90
N ARG A 286 -3.43 -9.28 -11.68
CA ARG A 286 -4.33 -9.42 -10.53
C ARG A 286 -5.73 -8.88 -10.77
N ASP A 287 -5.86 -7.73 -11.43
CA ASP A 287 -7.15 -7.13 -11.76
C ASP A 287 -7.99 -8.02 -12.69
N VAL A 288 -7.35 -8.69 -13.66
CA VAL A 288 -8.02 -9.63 -14.57
C VAL A 288 -8.49 -10.87 -13.81
N VAL A 289 -7.62 -11.47 -13.00
CA VAL A 289 -7.96 -12.68 -12.22
C VAL A 289 -9.04 -12.38 -11.19
N ALA A 290 -8.94 -11.25 -10.47
CA ALA A 290 -9.94 -10.85 -9.48
C ALA A 290 -11.33 -10.62 -10.13
N ARG A 291 -11.39 -9.95 -11.28
CA ARG A 291 -12.65 -9.79 -12.04
C ARG A 291 -13.20 -11.14 -12.50
N ALA A 292 -12.36 -12.03 -13.02
CA ALA A 292 -12.78 -13.37 -13.44
C ALA A 292 -13.39 -14.16 -12.28
N MET A 293 -12.73 -14.19 -11.12
CA MET A 293 -13.25 -14.86 -9.91
C MET A 293 -14.60 -14.29 -9.45
N ALA A 294 -14.72 -12.96 -9.42
CA ALA A 294 -15.95 -12.29 -9.04
C ALA A 294 -17.09 -12.56 -10.04
N ASN A 295 -16.80 -12.64 -11.35
CA ASN A 295 -17.79 -13.03 -12.36
C ASN A 295 -18.23 -14.49 -12.20
N GLU A 296 -17.33 -15.44 -11.94
CA GLU A 296 -17.69 -16.83 -11.66
C GLU A 296 -18.71 -16.94 -10.52
N VAL A 297 -18.48 -16.20 -9.42
CA VAL A 297 -19.41 -16.15 -8.29
C VAL A 297 -20.74 -15.50 -8.66
N ARG A 298 -20.73 -14.34 -9.33
CA ARG A 298 -21.94 -13.61 -9.76
C ARG A 298 -22.80 -14.40 -10.74
N GLU A 299 -22.17 -15.22 -11.58
CA GLU A 299 -22.83 -16.09 -12.56
C GLU A 299 -23.29 -17.43 -11.95
N GLY A 300 -23.21 -17.59 -10.62
CA GLY A 300 -23.69 -18.76 -9.90
C GLY A 300 -22.75 -19.97 -9.90
N ARG A 301 -21.54 -19.82 -10.45
CA ARG A 301 -20.51 -20.88 -10.52
C ARG A 301 -19.55 -20.88 -9.32
N GLY A 302 -19.76 -20.02 -8.32
CA GLY A 302 -19.00 -20.05 -7.06
C GLY A 302 -19.12 -21.38 -6.31
N ALA A 303 -18.14 -21.72 -5.48
CA ALA A 303 -18.05 -22.90 -4.63
C ALA A 303 -18.67 -22.68 -3.24
N GLY A 304 -18.78 -23.77 -2.47
CA GLY A 304 -19.36 -23.76 -1.13
C GLY A 304 -20.88 -23.73 -1.09
N PRO A 305 -21.46 -23.77 0.13
CA PRO A 305 -22.91 -23.78 0.32
C PRO A 305 -23.59 -22.49 -0.15
N ASN A 306 -22.89 -21.37 -0.09
CA ASN A 306 -23.41 -20.05 -0.46
C ASN A 306 -23.02 -19.59 -1.88
N LYS A 307 -22.22 -20.39 -2.62
CA LYS A 307 -21.74 -20.05 -3.96
C LYS A 307 -20.95 -18.73 -4.01
N ASP A 308 -20.21 -18.40 -2.96
CA ASP A 308 -19.63 -17.06 -2.70
C ASP A 308 -18.09 -16.98 -2.77
N TYR A 309 -17.42 -18.07 -3.15
CA TYR A 309 -15.96 -18.10 -3.36
C TYR A 309 -15.56 -19.01 -4.53
N VAL A 310 -14.27 -19.09 -4.86
CA VAL A 310 -13.73 -20.12 -5.77
C VAL A 310 -12.61 -20.89 -5.07
N LEU A 311 -12.03 -21.89 -5.73
CA LEU A 311 -11.10 -22.83 -5.12
C LEU A 311 -9.69 -22.66 -5.70
N LEU A 312 -8.68 -22.57 -4.82
CA LEU A 312 -7.26 -22.67 -5.19
C LEU A 312 -6.81 -24.11 -4.98
N ASP A 313 -6.55 -24.82 -6.07
CA ASP A 313 -6.19 -26.24 -6.09
C ASP A 313 -4.67 -26.43 -6.19
N LEU A 314 -4.08 -27.04 -5.15
CA LEU A 314 -2.69 -27.47 -5.09
C LEU A 314 -2.54 -29.00 -5.06
N THR A 315 -3.63 -29.77 -5.09
CA THR A 315 -3.62 -31.22 -4.75
C THR A 315 -2.90 -32.08 -5.79
N HIS A 316 -2.56 -31.50 -6.94
CA HIS A 316 -1.81 -32.14 -8.02
C HIS A 316 -0.29 -31.89 -7.92
N LEU A 317 0.16 -31.04 -6.99
CA LEU A 317 1.57 -30.76 -6.75
C LEU A 317 2.13 -31.76 -5.73
N GLU A 318 3.41 -32.10 -5.88
CA GLU A 318 4.09 -33.00 -4.95
C GLU A 318 4.20 -32.36 -3.55
N PRO A 319 3.84 -33.07 -2.45
CA PRO A 319 3.88 -32.50 -1.10
C PRO A 319 5.23 -31.91 -0.70
N ALA A 320 6.34 -32.59 -1.05
CA ALA A 320 7.69 -32.10 -0.77
C ALA A 320 8.01 -30.77 -1.50
N HIS A 321 7.39 -30.53 -2.66
CA HIS A 321 7.53 -29.26 -3.38
C HIS A 321 6.74 -28.15 -2.66
N ILE A 322 5.53 -28.45 -2.21
CA ILE A 322 4.69 -27.53 -1.43
C ILE A 322 5.41 -27.14 -0.13
N ASP A 323 5.94 -28.10 0.63
CA ASP A 323 6.65 -27.85 1.89
C ASP A 323 7.88 -26.96 1.72
N ALA A 324 8.61 -27.15 0.63
CA ALA A 324 9.84 -26.40 0.37
C ALA A 324 9.56 -24.96 -0.08
N LYS A 325 8.46 -24.70 -0.78
CA LYS A 325 8.22 -23.43 -1.50
C LYS A 325 7.08 -22.59 -0.94
N LEU A 326 6.11 -23.24 -0.29
CA LEU A 326 4.81 -22.70 0.11
C LEU A 326 4.42 -23.05 1.57
N PRO A 327 5.36 -23.09 2.55
CA PRO A 327 5.05 -23.54 3.90
C PRO A 327 4.02 -22.66 4.62
N ASP A 328 4.19 -21.33 4.63
CA ASP A 328 3.32 -20.41 5.38
C ASP A 328 1.89 -20.42 4.81
N ILE A 329 1.73 -20.47 3.48
CA ILE A 329 0.38 -20.49 2.90
C ILE A 329 -0.39 -21.78 3.27
N THR A 330 0.30 -22.92 3.40
CA THR A 330 -0.38 -24.16 3.81
C THR A 330 -0.72 -24.16 5.29
N GLU A 331 0.15 -23.58 6.12
CA GLU A 331 -0.14 -23.37 7.54
C GLU A 331 -1.36 -22.45 7.73
N PHE A 332 -1.50 -21.39 6.93
CA PHE A 332 -2.67 -20.51 7.00
C PHE A 332 -3.97 -21.23 6.62
N ALA A 333 -3.96 -22.02 5.54
CA ALA A 333 -5.13 -22.81 5.15
C ALA A 333 -5.56 -23.79 6.25
N ARG A 334 -4.60 -24.50 6.86
CA ARG A 334 -4.86 -25.42 7.99
C ARG A 334 -5.36 -24.68 9.22
N THR A 335 -4.71 -23.59 9.60
CA THR A 335 -4.99 -22.86 10.84
C THR A 335 -6.33 -22.16 10.82
N TYR A 336 -6.66 -21.49 9.71
CA TYR A 336 -7.82 -20.60 9.65
C TYR A 336 -9.06 -21.23 9.03
N LEU A 337 -8.88 -22.21 8.13
CA LEU A 337 -10.01 -22.89 7.46
C LEU A 337 -10.11 -24.38 7.81
N GLY A 338 -9.10 -24.96 8.48
CA GLY A 338 -9.09 -26.41 8.75
C GLY A 338 -8.92 -27.26 7.48
N VAL A 339 -8.44 -26.67 6.38
CA VAL A 339 -8.28 -27.32 5.07
C VAL A 339 -6.86 -27.87 4.96
N GLU A 340 -6.71 -29.11 4.50
CA GLU A 340 -5.42 -29.73 4.18
C GLU A 340 -5.08 -29.54 2.69
N PRO A 341 -4.17 -28.61 2.32
CA PRO A 341 -3.95 -28.25 0.92
C PRO A 341 -3.36 -29.37 0.04
N TYR A 342 -2.81 -30.44 0.64
CA TYR A 342 -2.35 -31.60 -0.12
C TYR A 342 -3.51 -32.42 -0.70
N THR A 343 -4.67 -32.42 -0.03
CA THR A 343 -5.80 -33.28 -0.37
C THR A 343 -7.07 -32.52 -0.70
N GLU A 344 -7.15 -31.26 -0.32
CA GLU A 344 -8.34 -30.42 -0.44
C GLU A 344 -7.99 -29.04 -1.02
N PRO A 345 -8.76 -28.52 -1.99
CA PRO A 345 -8.54 -27.19 -2.52
C PRO A 345 -8.97 -26.10 -1.52
N VAL A 346 -8.28 -24.96 -1.54
CA VAL A 346 -8.46 -23.89 -0.54
C VAL A 346 -9.49 -22.85 -1.00
N PRO A 347 -10.53 -22.53 -0.20
CA PRO A 347 -11.47 -21.45 -0.47
C PRO A 347 -10.81 -20.08 -0.55
N VAL A 348 -10.96 -19.41 -1.70
CA VAL A 348 -10.36 -18.09 -1.97
C VAL A 348 -11.33 -17.13 -2.66
N PHE A 349 -11.20 -15.85 -2.36
CA PHE A 349 -11.95 -14.77 -3.02
C PHE A 349 -11.12 -13.47 -3.06
N PRO A 350 -11.38 -12.56 -4.03
CA PRO A 350 -10.68 -11.29 -4.10
C PRO A 350 -10.80 -10.47 -2.80
N THR A 351 -9.67 -9.99 -2.30
CA THR A 351 -9.56 -9.23 -1.04
C THR A 351 -8.84 -7.92 -1.27
N ALA A 352 -9.29 -6.82 -0.63
CA ALA A 352 -8.60 -5.54 -0.72
C ALA A 352 -7.15 -5.70 -0.21
N HIS A 353 -6.16 -5.28 -1.00
CA HIS A 353 -4.78 -5.67 -0.76
C HIS A 353 -3.80 -4.51 -0.71
N TYR A 354 -3.88 -3.55 -1.63
CA TYR A 354 -2.87 -2.51 -1.75
C TYR A 354 -3.46 -1.25 -2.36
N ALA A 355 -3.14 -0.09 -1.79
CA ALA A 355 -3.48 1.21 -2.37
C ALA A 355 -2.41 1.60 -3.40
N MET A 356 -2.78 1.79 -4.68
CA MET A 356 -1.82 2.30 -5.66
C MET A 356 -1.64 3.81 -5.56
N GLY A 357 -2.71 4.51 -5.15
CA GLY A 357 -2.68 5.92 -4.83
C GLY A 357 -2.04 6.24 -3.48
N GLY A 358 -1.79 7.51 -3.23
CA GLY A 358 -1.12 8.01 -2.02
C GLY A 358 -0.69 9.46 -2.15
N MET A 359 0.29 9.88 -1.36
CA MET A 359 0.92 11.20 -1.45
C MET A 359 1.72 11.30 -2.75
N PRO A 360 1.41 12.21 -3.68
CA PRO A 360 2.15 12.33 -4.93
C PRO A 360 3.59 12.74 -4.68
N THR A 361 4.56 12.09 -5.34
CA THR A 361 5.98 12.42 -5.19
C THR A 361 6.72 12.54 -6.52
N THR A 362 7.88 13.18 -6.48
CA THR A 362 8.90 13.08 -7.55
C THR A 362 9.63 11.73 -7.49
N ILE A 363 10.47 11.43 -8.48
CA ILE A 363 11.37 10.26 -8.47
C ILE A 363 12.43 10.31 -7.35
N ASP A 364 12.67 11.50 -6.78
CA ASP A 364 13.55 11.70 -5.63
C ASP A 364 12.78 11.67 -4.29
N ALA A 365 11.51 11.24 -4.36
CA ALA A 365 10.58 11.05 -3.24
C ALA A 365 10.13 12.34 -2.54
N GLU A 366 10.31 13.51 -3.18
CA GLU A 366 9.80 14.79 -2.66
C GLU A 366 8.29 14.87 -2.87
N VAL A 367 7.55 15.25 -1.84
CA VAL A 367 6.09 15.34 -1.91
C VAL A 367 5.66 16.58 -2.69
N LEU A 368 4.69 16.39 -3.57
CA LEU A 368 4.12 17.43 -4.41
C LEU A 368 2.97 18.17 -3.69
N ALA A 369 2.98 19.50 -3.77
CA ALA A 369 1.89 20.36 -3.30
C ALA A 369 0.77 20.49 -4.36
N ASP A 370 1.15 20.38 -5.63
CA ASP A 370 0.30 20.42 -6.80
C ASP A 370 0.98 19.63 -7.94
N ASN A 371 0.55 19.82 -9.19
CA ASN A 371 1.09 19.08 -10.33
C ASN A 371 2.60 19.31 -10.59
N THR A 372 3.21 20.36 -10.05
CA THR A 372 4.56 20.82 -10.42
C THR A 372 5.45 21.25 -9.25
N HIS A 373 4.87 21.72 -8.14
CA HIS A 373 5.63 22.28 -7.03
C HIS A 373 5.86 21.23 -5.94
N VAL A 374 7.10 21.09 -5.50
CA VAL A 374 7.47 20.27 -4.33
C VAL A 374 7.23 21.04 -3.03
N VAL A 375 6.91 20.33 -1.96
CA VAL A 375 6.85 20.84 -0.60
C VAL A 375 8.24 20.74 0.03
N PRO A 376 8.95 21.87 0.29
CA PRO A 376 10.31 21.81 0.80
C PRO A 376 10.40 21.08 2.15
N GLY A 377 11.30 20.10 2.20
CA GLY A 377 11.53 19.28 3.39
C GLY A 377 10.49 18.18 3.62
N LEU A 378 9.57 17.91 2.70
CA LEU A 378 8.61 16.82 2.84
C LEU A 378 8.85 15.73 1.80
N TYR A 379 8.90 14.49 2.28
CA TYR A 379 9.15 13.31 1.46
C TYR A 379 8.16 12.20 1.80
N ALA A 380 7.93 11.28 0.88
CA ALA A 380 7.12 10.09 1.13
C ALA A 380 7.69 8.88 0.35
N ALA A 381 7.63 7.69 0.95
CA ALA A 381 8.13 6.46 0.32
C ALA A 381 7.36 5.20 0.76
N GLY A 382 7.29 4.22 -0.14
CA GLY A 382 6.49 3.02 0.02
C GLY A 382 5.01 3.28 -0.25
N GLU A 383 4.12 2.42 0.24
CA GLU A 383 2.67 2.46 -0.08
C GLU A 383 1.94 3.75 0.32
N VAL A 384 2.52 4.59 1.18
CA VAL A 384 1.96 5.93 1.46
C VAL A 384 2.15 6.89 0.29
N ALA A 385 3.14 6.65 -0.57
CA ALA A 385 3.52 7.50 -1.70
C ALA A 385 2.92 7.00 -3.02
N CYS A 386 2.64 7.94 -3.90
CA CYS A 386 2.32 7.71 -5.30
C CYS A 386 3.39 8.38 -6.16
N VAL A 387 4.40 7.62 -6.60
CA VAL A 387 5.51 8.18 -7.38
C VAL A 387 5.15 8.54 -8.84
N SER A 388 4.40 7.79 -9.66
CA SER A 388 3.56 6.59 -9.53
C SER A 388 4.13 5.39 -10.30
N VAL A 389 4.81 4.44 -9.62
CA VAL A 389 5.39 3.22 -10.26
C VAL A 389 4.42 2.06 -10.43
N HIS A 390 3.17 2.23 -10.01
CA HIS A 390 2.15 1.19 -9.99
C HIS A 390 0.94 1.53 -10.84
N GLY A 391 0.70 2.81 -11.13
CA GLY A 391 -0.42 3.30 -11.92
C GLY A 391 -1.73 2.65 -11.48
N ALA A 392 -2.51 2.18 -12.45
CA ALA A 392 -3.82 1.62 -12.16
C ALA A 392 -3.79 0.18 -11.63
N ASN A 393 -2.65 -0.53 -11.65
CA ASN A 393 -2.55 -1.90 -11.17
C ASN A 393 -1.09 -2.31 -10.89
N ARG A 394 -0.79 -2.58 -9.63
CA ARG A 394 0.54 -3.02 -9.20
C ARG A 394 0.88 -4.44 -9.68
N LEU A 395 2.04 -4.63 -10.28
CA LEU A 395 2.60 -5.98 -10.46
C LEU A 395 3.07 -6.58 -9.13
N GLY A 396 2.76 -7.87 -8.93
CA GLY A 396 3.24 -8.60 -7.78
C GLY A 396 4.77 -8.54 -7.66
N THR A 397 5.27 -8.43 -6.43
CA THR A 397 6.69 -8.25 -6.05
C THR A 397 7.31 -6.87 -6.30
N ASN A 398 6.66 -5.98 -7.06
CA ASN A 398 7.14 -4.60 -7.23
C ASN A 398 7.04 -3.76 -5.94
N SER A 399 6.12 -4.05 -5.00
CA SER A 399 6.00 -3.25 -3.77
C SER A 399 7.19 -3.41 -2.81
N LEU A 400 7.74 -4.63 -2.68
CA LEU A 400 8.95 -4.83 -1.88
C LEU A 400 10.18 -4.21 -2.55
N LEU A 401 10.14 -4.07 -3.88
CA LEU A 401 11.16 -3.33 -4.62
C LEU A 401 11.04 -1.83 -4.39
N ASP A 402 9.84 -1.27 -4.57
CA ASP A 402 9.50 0.15 -4.33
C ASP A 402 10.00 0.62 -2.97
N ILE A 403 9.63 -0.06 -1.87
CA ILE A 403 10.04 0.36 -0.52
C ILE A 403 11.57 0.41 -0.35
N ASN A 404 12.33 -0.43 -1.07
CA ASN A 404 13.80 -0.44 -0.97
C ASN A 404 14.45 0.64 -1.83
N VAL A 405 13.91 0.90 -3.02
CA VAL A 405 14.42 1.93 -3.94
C VAL A 405 14.03 3.32 -3.45
N PHE A 406 12.74 3.57 -3.28
CA PHE A 406 12.24 4.90 -2.91
C PHE A 406 12.44 5.20 -1.42
N GLY A 407 12.46 4.18 -0.55
CA GLY A 407 12.92 4.38 0.84
C GLY A 407 14.38 4.84 0.90
N ARG A 408 15.26 4.26 0.07
CA ARG A 408 16.66 4.69 -0.03
C ARG A 408 16.77 6.11 -0.56
N ARG A 409 16.09 6.41 -1.66
CA ARG A 409 16.08 7.75 -2.29
C ARG A 409 15.57 8.82 -1.33
N ALA A 410 14.44 8.58 -0.67
CA ALA A 410 13.88 9.49 0.33
C ALA A 410 14.85 9.75 1.48
N GLY A 411 15.51 8.70 2.03
CA GLY A 411 16.48 8.87 3.11
C GLY A 411 17.69 9.71 2.70
N ILE A 412 18.21 9.50 1.49
CA ILE A 412 19.33 10.30 0.95
C ILE A 412 18.90 11.75 0.73
N ALA A 413 17.80 11.97 0.00
CA ALA A 413 17.33 13.31 -0.35
C ALA A 413 16.95 14.13 0.90
N ALA A 414 16.23 13.53 1.85
CA ALA A 414 15.85 14.18 3.10
C ALA A 414 17.06 14.60 3.94
N ALA A 415 18.10 13.76 4.00
CA ALA A 415 19.33 14.06 4.72
C ALA A 415 20.16 15.16 4.01
N GLU A 416 20.26 15.11 2.69
CA GLU A 416 20.97 16.13 1.91
C GLU A 416 20.31 17.50 1.99
N PHE A 417 18.98 17.53 2.01
CA PHE A 417 18.22 18.75 2.27
C PHE A 417 18.47 19.26 3.70
N ALA A 418 18.30 18.40 4.72
CA ALA A 418 18.45 18.79 6.13
C ALA A 418 19.87 19.26 6.50
N ALA A 419 20.90 18.76 5.80
CA ALA A 419 22.28 19.22 5.99
C ALA A 419 22.49 20.69 5.58
N LYS A 420 21.67 21.20 4.64
CA LYS A 420 21.81 22.55 4.06
C LYS A 420 20.72 23.51 4.53
N ALA A 421 19.53 23.00 4.81
CA ALA A 421 18.37 23.80 5.17
C ALA A 421 18.54 24.47 6.56
N PRO A 422 18.17 25.76 6.70
CA PRO A 422 18.09 26.39 8.00
C PRO A 422 16.92 25.80 8.80
N TRP A 423 17.00 25.92 10.12
CA TRP A 423 15.84 25.68 10.97
C TRP A 423 14.76 26.71 10.68
N VAL A 424 13.51 26.26 10.65
CA VAL A 424 12.34 27.13 10.54
C VAL A 424 11.59 27.14 11.87
N GLU A 425 10.95 28.25 12.21
CA GLU A 425 10.21 28.37 13.48
C GLU A 425 8.95 27.51 13.47
N LEU A 426 8.63 26.93 14.63
CA LEU A 426 7.38 26.22 14.81
C LEU A 426 6.21 27.22 14.84
N PRO A 427 5.00 26.82 14.44
CA PRO A 427 3.78 27.60 14.72
C PRO A 427 3.64 27.86 16.23
N ASP A 428 3.00 28.98 16.62
CA ASP A 428 2.89 29.42 18.03
C ASP A 428 2.31 28.35 18.98
N ALA A 429 1.34 27.56 18.51
CA ALA A 429 0.69 26.51 19.27
C ALA A 429 0.68 25.19 18.46
N PRO A 430 1.85 24.55 18.30
CA PRO A 430 2.03 23.50 17.30
C PRO A 430 1.24 22.23 17.59
N SER A 431 0.84 21.98 18.84
CA SER A 431 0.05 20.81 19.24
C SER A 431 -1.45 21.08 19.41
N ALA A 432 -1.91 22.32 19.30
CA ALA A 432 -3.26 22.71 19.72
C ALA A 432 -4.37 21.94 19.00
N ASP A 433 -4.26 21.75 17.68
CA ASP A 433 -5.25 21.01 16.88
C ASP A 433 -5.32 19.53 17.33
N THR A 434 -4.17 18.93 17.63
CA THR A 434 -4.07 17.54 18.09
C THR A 434 -4.62 17.38 19.51
N GLU A 435 -4.29 18.31 20.42
CA GLU A 435 -4.82 18.36 21.78
C GLU A 435 -6.34 18.46 21.76
N ALA A 436 -6.88 19.40 20.98
CA ALA A 436 -8.30 19.62 20.84
C ALA A 436 -9.02 18.39 20.26
N LEU A 437 -8.46 17.72 19.25
CA LEU A 437 -9.01 16.48 18.69
C LEU A 437 -9.12 15.38 19.74
N LEU A 438 -8.03 15.12 20.48
CA LEU A 438 -7.96 14.05 21.46
C LEU A 438 -8.88 14.34 22.66
N GLU A 439 -8.89 15.58 23.15
CA GLU A 439 -9.75 16.03 24.24
C GLU A 439 -11.22 16.00 23.85
N ALA A 440 -11.58 16.47 22.66
CA ALA A 440 -12.96 16.46 22.20
C ALA A 440 -13.55 15.04 22.15
N ILE A 441 -12.79 14.05 21.66
CA ILE A 441 -13.27 12.65 21.62
C ILE A 441 -13.31 12.05 23.03
N ARG A 442 -12.26 12.28 23.82
CA ARG A 442 -12.12 11.71 25.16
C ARG A 442 -13.17 12.26 26.12
N ASP A 443 -13.48 13.56 26.08
CA ASP A 443 -14.28 14.20 27.13
C ASP A 443 -15.81 14.08 26.91
N ARG A 444 -16.25 13.60 25.73
CA ARG A 444 -17.67 13.29 25.47
C ARG A 444 -18.19 12.25 26.45
N ALA A 445 -19.24 12.57 27.21
CA ALA A 445 -19.81 11.67 28.22
C ALA A 445 -20.48 10.44 27.61
N ASP A 446 -21.19 10.64 26.50
CA ASP A 446 -21.91 9.64 25.72
C ASP A 446 -21.78 9.93 24.22
N GLY A 447 -22.22 8.99 23.40
CA GLY A 447 -22.09 9.08 21.96
C GLY A 447 -22.15 7.72 21.27
N GLU A 448 -21.91 7.72 19.97
CA GLU A 448 -21.87 6.51 19.16
C GLU A 448 -20.55 5.74 19.36
N ARG A 449 -20.61 4.40 19.24
CA ARG A 449 -19.45 3.53 19.38
C ARG A 449 -18.64 3.49 18.09
N VAL A 450 -17.33 3.71 18.20
CA VAL A 450 -16.35 3.64 17.09
C VAL A 450 -16.54 2.36 16.24
N ALA A 451 -16.64 1.20 16.89
CA ALA A 451 -16.77 -0.09 16.22
C ALA A 451 -18.03 -0.23 15.35
N VAL A 452 -19.11 0.50 15.67
CA VAL A 452 -20.34 0.48 14.88
C VAL A 452 -20.12 1.22 13.57
N LEU A 453 -19.65 2.47 13.64
CA LEU A 453 -19.37 3.29 12.45
C LEU A 453 -18.28 2.65 11.58
N ARG A 454 -17.21 2.10 12.19
CA ARG A 454 -16.16 1.40 11.46
C ARG A 454 -16.71 0.22 10.66
N ARG A 455 -17.56 -0.61 11.27
CA ARG A 455 -18.18 -1.76 10.59
C ARG A 455 -19.06 -1.28 9.43
N GLU A 456 -19.90 -0.28 9.64
CA GLU A 456 -20.79 0.26 8.61
C GLU A 456 -20.01 0.87 7.43
N LEU A 457 -18.92 1.60 7.71
CA LEU A 457 -17.99 2.10 6.69
C LEU A 457 -17.43 0.95 5.85
N GLN A 458 -16.90 -0.08 6.51
CA GLN A 458 -16.29 -1.23 5.86
C GLN A 458 -17.30 -2.04 5.05
N GLU A 459 -18.53 -2.17 5.54
CA GLU A 459 -19.63 -2.84 4.84
C GLU A 459 -20.07 -2.07 3.59
N THR A 460 -20.22 -0.73 3.65
CA THR A 460 -20.56 0.04 2.45
C THR A 460 -19.44 0.03 1.42
N MET A 461 -18.17 0.10 1.85
CA MET A 461 -17.03 0.03 0.92
C MET A 461 -16.92 -1.32 0.21
N ASP A 462 -17.07 -2.46 0.92
CA ASP A 462 -17.08 -3.79 0.31
C ASP A 462 -18.29 -4.01 -0.61
N ALA A 463 -19.46 -3.46 -0.26
CA ALA A 463 -20.67 -3.64 -1.06
C ALA A 463 -20.68 -2.78 -2.33
N ASN A 464 -20.13 -1.57 -2.26
CA ASN A 464 -20.39 -0.54 -3.28
C ASN A 464 -19.14 -0.06 -4.05
N ALA A 465 -17.94 -0.25 -3.48
CA ALA A 465 -16.68 0.27 -4.01
C ALA A 465 -15.57 -0.80 -4.12
N GLN A 466 -15.96 -2.04 -4.44
CA GLN A 466 -15.07 -3.20 -4.57
C GLN A 466 -14.55 -3.38 -6.02
N VAL A 467 -14.47 -4.63 -6.50
CA VAL A 467 -13.92 -5.00 -7.83
C VAL A 467 -14.78 -4.44 -8.96
N PHE A 468 -16.10 -4.55 -8.84
CA PHE A 468 -17.07 -3.98 -9.78
C PHE A 468 -17.72 -2.76 -9.15
N ARG A 469 -17.84 -1.69 -9.95
CA ARG A 469 -18.41 -0.41 -9.51
C ARG A 469 -19.39 0.08 -10.57
N SER A 470 -20.34 0.90 -10.17
CA SER A 470 -21.23 1.64 -11.06
C SER A 470 -21.51 3.02 -10.48
N GLU A 471 -22.02 3.95 -11.28
CA GLU A 471 -22.47 5.26 -10.77
C GLU A 471 -23.44 5.11 -9.60
N ALA A 472 -24.37 4.15 -9.67
CA ALA A 472 -25.37 3.93 -8.63
C ALA A 472 -24.74 3.46 -7.31
N THR A 473 -23.87 2.45 -7.36
CA THR A 473 -23.21 1.93 -6.16
C THR A 473 -22.29 2.98 -5.54
N LEU A 474 -21.52 3.70 -6.35
CA LEU A 474 -20.61 4.74 -5.87
C LEU A 474 -21.34 5.93 -5.23
N LYS A 475 -22.48 6.36 -5.80
CA LYS A 475 -23.33 7.38 -5.17
C LYS A 475 -23.91 6.91 -3.84
N GLN A 476 -24.30 5.63 -3.73
CA GLN A 476 -24.75 5.07 -2.46
C GLN A 476 -23.64 5.09 -1.42
N ALA A 477 -22.43 4.61 -1.77
CA ALA A 477 -21.27 4.64 -0.88
C ALA A 477 -20.97 6.06 -0.39
N LEU A 478 -20.99 7.04 -1.30
CA LEU A 478 -20.73 8.44 -0.96
C LEU A 478 -21.76 8.99 0.03
N SER A 479 -23.05 8.71 -0.21
CA SER A 479 -24.14 9.08 0.70
C SER A 479 -23.97 8.45 2.08
N ASP A 480 -23.61 7.17 2.15
CA ASP A 480 -23.38 6.45 3.41
C ASP A 480 -22.19 7.04 4.17
N ILE A 481 -21.08 7.32 3.46
CA ILE A 481 -19.88 7.94 4.04
C ILE A 481 -20.18 9.32 4.59
N HIS A 482 -20.95 10.15 3.90
CA HIS A 482 -21.37 11.47 4.40
C HIS A 482 -22.22 11.36 5.67
N ALA A 483 -23.15 10.40 5.72
CA ALA A 483 -23.93 10.12 6.93
C ALA A 483 -23.04 9.64 8.09
N LEU A 484 -22.05 8.79 7.81
CA LEU A 484 -21.08 8.31 8.80
C LEU A 484 -20.17 9.43 9.32
N LYS A 485 -19.71 10.35 8.45
CA LYS A 485 -18.93 11.53 8.83
C LYS A 485 -19.73 12.47 9.74
N ALA A 486 -21.02 12.69 9.44
CA ALA A 486 -21.89 13.46 10.33
C ALA A 486 -22.04 12.80 11.71
N ARG A 487 -22.20 11.47 11.75
CA ARG A 487 -22.30 10.69 13.01
C ARG A 487 -20.99 10.62 13.78
N TYR A 488 -19.84 10.63 13.09
CA TYR A 488 -18.52 10.63 13.70
C TYR A 488 -18.30 11.83 14.64
N ALA A 489 -18.94 12.98 14.35
CA ALA A 489 -18.93 14.14 15.24
C ALA A 489 -19.52 13.85 16.64
N ASN A 490 -20.30 12.77 16.79
CA ASN A 490 -20.89 12.33 18.05
C ASN A 490 -20.29 11.00 18.57
N VAL A 491 -19.14 10.57 18.05
CA VAL A 491 -18.45 9.38 18.58
C VAL A 491 -17.90 9.66 19.97
N SER A 492 -18.04 8.69 20.87
CA SER A 492 -17.44 8.72 22.21
C SER A 492 -16.64 7.46 22.47
N VAL A 493 -15.62 7.58 23.30
CA VAL A 493 -14.81 6.45 23.77
C VAL A 493 -15.17 6.10 25.21
N GLN A 494 -15.10 4.83 25.56
CA GLN A 494 -15.36 4.36 26.93
C GLN A 494 -14.14 4.55 27.82
N ASP A 495 -12.94 4.33 27.28
CA ASP A 495 -11.70 4.58 28.02
C ASP A 495 -11.39 6.09 28.05
N LYS A 496 -11.50 6.68 29.24
CA LYS A 496 -11.18 8.09 29.52
C LYS A 496 -9.73 8.28 30.02
N GLY A 497 -8.98 7.19 30.14
CA GLY A 497 -7.58 7.19 30.55
C GLY A 497 -6.66 7.82 29.51
N ARG A 498 -5.38 7.92 29.85
CA ARG A 498 -4.32 8.44 28.96
C ARG A 498 -3.29 7.38 28.59
N ARG A 499 -2.99 6.45 29.51
CA ARG A 499 -1.99 5.41 29.27
C ARG A 499 -2.58 4.28 28.45
N PHE A 500 -1.93 3.92 27.35
CA PHE A 500 -2.33 2.85 26.44
C PHE A 500 -3.80 2.93 26.00
N ASN A 501 -4.33 4.15 25.82
CA ASN A 501 -5.72 4.35 25.43
C ASN A 501 -5.91 4.06 23.92
N THR A 502 -6.08 2.78 23.60
CA THR A 502 -6.31 2.33 22.21
C THR A 502 -7.72 2.66 21.72
N ASP A 503 -8.70 2.78 22.62
CA ASP A 503 -10.08 3.18 22.27
C ASP A 503 -10.09 4.60 21.66
N LEU A 504 -9.34 5.52 22.25
CA LEU A 504 -9.11 6.88 21.73
C LEU A 504 -8.43 6.88 20.37
N LEU A 505 -7.34 6.13 20.22
CA LEU A 505 -6.59 6.13 18.97
C LEU A 505 -7.35 5.44 17.84
N GLU A 506 -8.09 4.37 18.14
CA GLU A 506 -9.00 3.77 17.17
C GLU A 506 -10.10 4.74 16.73
N ALA A 507 -10.59 5.61 17.62
CA ALA A 507 -11.53 6.67 17.23
C ALA A 507 -10.86 7.66 16.25
N VAL A 508 -9.63 8.09 16.52
CA VAL A 508 -8.87 9.00 15.64
C VAL A 508 -8.63 8.35 14.27
N GLU A 509 -8.20 7.08 14.24
CA GLU A 509 -7.99 6.32 13.01
C GLU A 509 -9.28 6.11 12.21
N LEU A 510 -10.45 5.98 12.86
CA LEU A 510 -11.73 5.97 12.16
C LEU A 510 -11.95 7.29 11.40
N GLY A 511 -11.57 8.43 11.98
CA GLY A 511 -11.62 9.71 11.27
C GLY A 511 -10.76 9.72 10.01
N PHE A 512 -9.56 9.13 10.05
CA PHE A 512 -8.70 8.99 8.87
C PHE A 512 -9.33 8.08 7.81
N LEU A 513 -9.87 6.93 8.22
CA LEU A 513 -10.54 6.00 7.32
C LEU A 513 -11.74 6.64 6.60
N LEU A 514 -12.54 7.46 7.31
CA LEU A 514 -13.68 8.17 6.73
C LEU A 514 -13.25 9.19 5.67
N ASP A 515 -12.19 9.95 5.93
CA ASP A 515 -11.65 10.92 4.97
C ASP A 515 -11.13 10.21 3.71
N LEU A 516 -10.38 9.13 3.88
CA LEU A 516 -9.83 8.38 2.74
C LEU A 516 -10.90 7.63 1.95
N ALA A 517 -11.90 7.06 2.62
CA ALA A 517 -13.02 6.42 1.94
C ALA A 517 -13.78 7.41 1.04
N GLU A 518 -14.02 8.63 1.52
CA GLU A 518 -14.63 9.69 0.71
C GLU A 518 -13.77 10.02 -0.52
N VAL A 519 -12.46 10.21 -0.34
CA VAL A 519 -11.53 10.49 -1.43
C VAL A 519 -11.52 9.37 -2.47
N ILE A 520 -11.47 8.10 -2.04
CA ILE A 520 -11.51 6.92 -2.92
C ILE A 520 -12.81 6.93 -3.74
N VAL A 521 -13.96 7.14 -3.11
CA VAL A 521 -15.27 7.08 -3.77
C VAL A 521 -15.49 8.26 -4.71
N VAL A 522 -15.09 9.47 -4.32
CA VAL A 522 -15.18 10.67 -5.18
C VAL A 522 -14.32 10.51 -6.43
N GLY A 523 -13.06 10.07 -6.29
CA GLY A 523 -12.19 9.79 -7.43
C GLY A 523 -12.77 8.69 -8.34
N ALA A 524 -13.31 7.62 -7.74
CA ALA A 524 -13.92 6.51 -8.49
C ALA A 524 -15.20 6.92 -9.22
N LEU A 525 -15.97 7.87 -8.67
CA LEU A 525 -17.21 8.37 -9.27
C LEU A 525 -16.90 9.26 -10.48
N GLU A 526 -15.89 10.13 -10.35
CA GLU A 526 -15.46 11.04 -11.42
C GLU A 526 -14.80 10.31 -12.60
N ARG A 527 -14.00 9.27 -12.33
CA ARG A 527 -13.35 8.48 -13.37
C ARG A 527 -14.37 7.60 -14.12
N LYS A 528 -14.86 8.07 -15.27
CA LYS A 528 -15.84 7.37 -16.13
C LYS A 528 -15.16 6.54 -17.21
N GLU A 529 -14.27 5.65 -16.80
CA GLU A 529 -13.60 4.65 -17.63
C GLU A 529 -13.37 3.35 -16.82
N SER A 530 -12.79 2.33 -17.45
CA SER A 530 -12.24 1.17 -16.74
C SER A 530 -10.76 0.99 -17.06
N ARG A 531 -9.91 1.00 -16.03
CA ARG A 531 -8.46 0.91 -16.13
C ARG A 531 -7.90 0.15 -14.91
N GLY A 532 -7.08 -0.87 -15.15
CA GLY A 532 -6.45 -1.63 -14.07
C GLY A 532 -7.42 -2.13 -13.00
N GLY A 533 -7.15 -1.79 -11.73
CA GLY A 533 -7.95 -2.12 -10.54
C GLY A 533 -9.24 -1.30 -10.38
N HIS A 534 -9.48 -0.31 -11.25
CA HIS A 534 -10.72 0.44 -11.32
C HIS A 534 -11.58 -0.06 -12.48
N PHE A 535 -12.74 -0.65 -12.20
CA PHE A 535 -13.65 -1.16 -13.22
C PHE A 535 -15.08 -0.67 -12.99
N ARG A 536 -15.62 0.04 -13.98
CA ARG A 536 -16.95 0.62 -14.01
C ARG A 536 -17.82 -0.14 -15.00
N GLU A 537 -18.87 -0.79 -14.52
CA GLU A 537 -19.77 -1.59 -15.37
C GLU A 537 -20.55 -0.74 -16.37
N ASP A 538 -20.77 0.52 -16.03
CA ASP A 538 -21.36 1.57 -16.85
C ASP A 538 -20.35 2.25 -17.80
N TYR A 539 -19.05 2.00 -17.63
CA TYR A 539 -17.95 2.51 -18.47
C TYR A 539 -16.83 1.47 -18.63
N GLN A 540 -17.10 0.40 -19.37
CA GLN A 540 -16.25 -0.81 -19.38
C GLN A 540 -14.93 -0.69 -20.15
N ASN A 541 -14.79 0.36 -20.96
CA ASN A 541 -13.61 0.56 -21.81
C ASN A 541 -12.64 1.53 -21.15
N ARG A 542 -11.36 1.32 -21.42
CA ARG A 542 -10.29 2.28 -21.13
C ARG A 542 -10.43 3.49 -22.07
N ASP A 543 -10.32 4.70 -21.54
CA ASP A 543 -10.41 5.96 -22.29
C ASP A 543 -9.10 6.74 -22.14
N ASP A 544 -8.17 6.45 -23.05
CA ASP A 544 -6.85 7.08 -23.05
C ASP A 544 -6.89 8.57 -23.45
N VAL A 545 -7.99 9.05 -24.04
CA VAL A 545 -8.11 10.46 -24.46
C VAL A 545 -8.45 11.34 -23.26
N ASN A 546 -9.41 10.92 -22.43
CA ASN A 546 -9.92 11.75 -21.35
C ASN A 546 -9.35 11.41 -19.97
N TYR A 547 -8.88 10.17 -19.75
CA TYR A 547 -8.55 9.67 -18.41
C TYR A 547 -7.14 9.06 -18.27
N MET A 548 -6.29 9.16 -19.29
CA MET A 548 -4.85 8.89 -19.15
C MET A 548 -4.14 10.06 -18.43
N ARG A 549 -4.50 10.25 -17.16
CA ARG A 549 -4.05 11.30 -16.25
C ARG A 549 -4.31 10.83 -14.82
N HIS A 550 -3.45 11.25 -13.91
CA HIS A 550 -3.60 11.00 -12.49
C HIS A 550 -4.71 11.87 -11.91
N THR A 551 -5.51 11.30 -11.02
CA THR A 551 -6.52 12.04 -10.24
C THR A 551 -5.83 12.67 -9.04
N MET A 552 -5.96 13.98 -8.87
CA MET A 552 -5.40 14.72 -7.73
C MET A 552 -6.55 15.20 -6.84
N ALA A 553 -6.67 14.65 -5.64
CA ALA A 553 -7.74 14.96 -4.69
C ALA A 553 -7.26 15.89 -3.58
N TYR A 554 -7.91 17.04 -3.46
CA TYR A 554 -7.66 18.06 -2.44
C TYR A 554 -8.85 18.16 -1.49
N ARG A 555 -8.58 18.55 -0.25
CA ARG A 555 -9.65 18.98 0.65
C ARG A 555 -10.25 20.28 0.10
N SER A 556 -11.57 20.39 0.09
CA SER A 556 -12.26 21.60 -0.38
C SER A 556 -12.02 22.80 0.54
N ASP A 557 -11.82 23.98 -0.05
CA ASP A 557 -11.71 25.25 0.68
C ASP A 557 -13.09 25.82 1.06
N GLU A 558 -14.17 25.36 0.40
CA GLU A 558 -15.54 25.87 0.55
C GLU A 558 -16.42 25.02 1.50
N GLY A 559 -15.83 24.07 2.24
CA GLY A 559 -16.53 23.24 3.24
C GLY A 559 -15.98 21.82 3.35
N ASP A 560 -16.77 20.91 3.94
CA ASP A 560 -16.45 19.48 3.96
C ASP A 560 -16.71 18.87 2.58
N GLY A 561 -15.64 18.53 1.86
CA GLY A 561 -15.73 17.87 0.56
C GLY A 561 -14.36 17.67 -0.09
N VAL A 562 -14.37 17.02 -1.26
CA VAL A 562 -13.17 16.69 -2.04
C VAL A 562 -13.21 17.44 -3.38
N ARG A 563 -12.20 18.28 -3.63
CA ARG A 563 -11.99 18.92 -4.93
C ARG A 563 -11.01 18.07 -5.74
N LEU A 564 -11.37 17.75 -6.98
CA LEU A 564 -10.50 17.01 -7.89
C LEU A 564 -9.81 17.95 -8.88
N ASP A 565 -8.56 17.64 -9.18
CA ASP A 565 -7.77 18.15 -10.30
C ASP A 565 -7.08 16.96 -10.98
N PHE A 566 -6.30 17.20 -12.04
CA PHE A 566 -5.61 16.14 -12.77
C PHE A 566 -4.18 16.51 -13.12
N LYS A 567 -3.28 15.53 -12.99
CA LYS A 567 -1.87 15.62 -13.38
C LYS A 567 -1.61 14.71 -14.60
N PRO A 568 -0.91 15.18 -15.64
CA PRO A 568 -0.58 14.33 -16.79
C PRO A 568 0.38 13.20 -16.39
N VAL A 569 0.23 12.02 -17.01
CA VAL A 569 1.16 10.89 -16.86
C VAL A 569 2.45 11.18 -17.61
N VAL A 570 3.60 10.86 -17.03
CA VAL A 570 4.91 10.95 -17.69
C VAL A 570 5.13 9.76 -18.63
N VAL A 571 5.12 10.04 -19.94
CA VAL A 571 5.33 9.03 -21.00
C VAL A 571 6.67 9.27 -21.68
N THR A 572 7.54 8.25 -21.71
CA THR A 572 8.85 8.34 -22.36
C THR A 572 8.93 7.47 -23.62
N ARG A 573 8.78 6.15 -23.47
CA ARG A 573 9.08 5.17 -24.54
C ARG A 573 7.88 4.32 -24.93
N TYR A 574 7.11 3.83 -23.97
CA TYR A 574 6.04 2.87 -24.23
C TYR A 574 4.70 3.56 -24.42
N GLN A 575 4.20 3.57 -25.64
CA GLN A 575 2.89 4.15 -25.94
C GLN A 575 1.75 3.23 -25.47
N PRO A 576 0.58 3.79 -25.07
CA PRO A 576 -0.59 3.00 -24.73
C PRO A 576 -0.97 2.01 -25.83
N MET A 577 -1.26 0.79 -25.42
CA MET A 577 -1.78 -0.26 -26.29
C MET A 577 -2.84 -1.08 -25.55
N GLU A 578 -3.64 -1.84 -26.30
CA GLU A 578 -4.63 -2.73 -25.73
C GLU A 578 -3.94 -3.79 -24.85
N ARG A 579 -4.41 -3.94 -23.59
CA ARG A 579 -3.88 -4.93 -22.64
C ARG A 579 -4.47 -6.31 -22.93
N LYS A 580 -3.72 -7.16 -23.63
CA LYS A 580 -4.03 -8.60 -23.84
C LYS A 580 -3.09 -9.49 -23.03
N PHE A 581 -3.64 -10.59 -22.50
CA PHE A 581 -3.00 -11.54 -21.57
C PHE A 581 -3.39 -13.00 -21.82
#